data_AF-B4VP85-F1
#
_entry.id   AF-B4VP85-F1
#
_cell.length_a   1.000
_cell.length_b   1.000
_cell.length_c   1.000
_cell.angle_alpha   90.00
_cell.angle_beta   90.00
_cell.angle_gamma   90.00
#
_symmetry.space_group_name_H-M   'P 1'
#
loop_
_entity.id
_entity.type
_entity.pdbx_description
1 polymer ?
#
loop_
_entity_poly.entity_id
_entity_poly.type
_entity_poly.pdbx_seq_one_letter_code
_entity_poly.pdbx_strand_id
1 'polypeptide(L)'
;MQMQMPNTLEQLPEGGMGIKIISQIADEIRYIRTRDHKNCLFISKAYDQEPVKRLPKCHQKNLFARLICFCQRLILTLVNSYRRNRTKSRYRNLRLTVNSDLNSVEQILEWYGQLQHLPIPQQVWQLGQIALVEAFTNVVRHAHKGLSQSTPVDLEITVYNHRLDMKIWDYGQPFDLESKLKEV
;
A
#
# COMPACT_ATOMS: atom_id res chain seq x y z
N MET A 1 -7.74 -4.30 -21.77
CA MET A 1 -8.33 -5.42 -20.99
C MET A 1 -8.63 -4.87 -19.60
N GLN A 2 -9.90 -4.58 -19.31
CA GLN A 2 -10.31 -4.05 -18.01
C GLN A 2 -10.36 -5.21 -17.02
N MET A 3 -9.53 -5.18 -15.98
CA MET A 3 -9.71 -6.07 -14.84
C MET A 3 -10.89 -5.51 -14.03
N GLN A 4 -12.08 -6.09 -14.23
CA GLN A 4 -13.20 -5.90 -13.32
C GLN A 4 -12.82 -6.53 -11.97
N MET A 5 -12.90 -5.76 -10.89
CA MET A 5 -12.79 -6.29 -9.54
C MET A 5 -13.96 -7.26 -9.33
N PRO A 6 -13.73 -8.48 -8.79
CA PRO A 6 -14.82 -9.40 -8.50
C PRO A 6 -15.77 -8.76 -7.47
N ASN A 7 -17.06 -8.74 -7.78
CA ASN A 7 -18.12 -8.09 -7.01
C ASN A 7 -18.51 -8.83 -5.71
N THR A 8 -17.69 -9.78 -5.25
CA THR A 8 -17.99 -10.54 -4.04
C THR A 8 -16.70 -10.96 -3.36
N LEU A 9 -16.43 -10.38 -2.19
CA LEU A 9 -15.35 -10.76 -1.26
C LEU A 9 -15.42 -12.26 -0.84
N GLU A 10 -16.54 -12.92 -1.11
CA GLU A 10 -16.81 -14.33 -0.79
C GLU A 10 -16.19 -15.34 -1.76
N GLN A 11 -15.59 -14.89 -2.88
CA GLN A 11 -15.00 -15.77 -3.91
C GLN A 11 -13.47 -15.83 -3.91
N LEU A 12 -12.81 -15.32 -2.85
CA LEU A 12 -11.37 -15.54 -2.68
C LEU A 12 -11.12 -17.03 -2.36
N PRO A 13 -10.38 -17.78 -3.18
CA PRO A 13 -10.32 -19.22 -2.99
C PRO A 13 -9.48 -19.57 -1.76
N GLU A 14 -10.02 -20.48 -0.93
CA GLU A 14 -9.36 -20.94 0.29
C GLU A 14 -8.12 -21.77 -0.07
N GLY A 15 -6.92 -21.30 0.29
CA GLY A 15 -5.70 -22.05 -0.05
C GLY A 15 -4.37 -21.30 0.03
N GLY A 16 -4.20 -20.35 0.96
CA GLY A 16 -2.91 -19.65 1.13
C GLY A 16 -2.53 -18.68 0.00
N MET A 17 -3.42 -18.47 -0.99
CA MET A 17 -3.21 -17.51 -2.08
C MET A 17 -3.09 -16.06 -1.61
N GLY A 18 -3.58 -15.74 -0.42
CA GLY A 18 -3.55 -14.37 0.06
C GLY A 18 -2.14 -13.79 0.17
N ILE A 19 -1.24 -14.55 0.78
CA ILE A 19 0.17 -14.15 0.86
C ILE A 19 0.80 -14.06 -0.54
N LYS A 20 0.41 -14.93 -1.48
CA LYS A 20 0.84 -14.83 -2.90
C LYS A 20 0.38 -13.51 -3.52
N ILE A 21 -0.90 -13.18 -3.42
CA ILE A 21 -1.45 -11.93 -3.97
C ILE A 21 -0.73 -10.73 -3.37
N ILE A 22 -0.58 -10.70 -2.04
CA ILE A 22 0.12 -9.61 -1.36
C ILE A 22 1.58 -9.52 -1.84
N SER A 23 2.27 -10.65 -2.03
CA SER A 23 3.66 -10.66 -2.51
C SER A 23 3.82 -10.16 -3.95
N GLN A 24 2.82 -10.35 -4.80
CA GLN A 24 2.82 -9.85 -6.18
C GLN A 24 2.51 -8.34 -6.24
N ILE A 25 1.74 -7.85 -5.26
CA ILE A 25 1.41 -6.44 -5.15
C ILE A 25 2.58 -5.67 -4.56
N ALA A 26 3.12 -6.13 -3.43
CA ALA A 26 4.10 -5.42 -2.62
C ALA A 26 5.49 -5.37 -3.28
N ASP A 27 6.19 -4.25 -3.08
CA ASP A 27 7.63 -4.18 -3.39
C ASP A 27 8.47 -4.62 -2.19
N GLU A 28 7.92 -4.50 -0.97
CA GLU A 28 8.49 -5.06 0.25
C GLU A 28 7.39 -5.66 1.13
N ILE A 29 7.62 -6.90 1.58
CA ILE A 29 6.79 -7.59 2.56
C ILE A 29 7.68 -8.06 3.70
N ARG A 30 7.25 -7.86 4.95
CA ARG A 30 7.96 -8.36 6.14
C ARG A 30 6.96 -8.89 7.13
N TYR A 31 7.33 -9.95 7.84
CA TYR A 31 6.55 -10.46 8.97
C TYR A 31 7.46 -10.53 10.19
N ILE A 32 7.11 -9.80 11.23
CA ILE A 32 7.90 -9.73 12.46
C ILE A 32 7.02 -10.04 13.66
N ARG A 33 7.55 -10.83 14.59
CA ARG A 33 6.95 -10.98 15.91
C ARG A 33 7.50 -9.91 16.83
N THR A 34 6.62 -9.11 17.43
CA THR A 34 6.97 -7.99 18.29
C THR A 34 7.26 -8.45 19.72
N ARG A 35 7.83 -7.55 20.54
CA ARG A 35 8.18 -7.85 21.94
C ARG A 35 6.96 -8.10 22.83
N ASP A 36 5.82 -7.51 22.48
CA ASP A 36 4.51 -7.69 23.11
C ASP A 36 3.75 -8.91 22.54
N HIS A 37 4.46 -9.86 21.92
CA HIS A 37 3.95 -11.13 21.39
C HIS A 37 2.92 -11.03 20.26
N LYS A 38 2.68 -9.83 19.71
CA LYS A 38 1.89 -9.64 18.49
C LYS A 38 2.70 -10.02 17.27
N ASN A 39 2.03 -10.45 16.22
CA ASN A 39 2.66 -10.58 14.91
C ASN A 39 2.30 -9.36 14.06
N CYS A 40 3.23 -8.90 13.22
CA CYS A 40 3.04 -7.73 12.37
C CYS A 40 3.38 -8.10 10.93
N LEU A 41 2.36 -8.11 10.06
CA LEU A 41 2.55 -8.11 8.62
C LEU A 41 2.73 -6.67 8.13
N PHE A 42 3.88 -6.39 7.52
CA PHE A 42 4.20 -5.13 6.89
C PHE A 42 4.20 -5.29 5.38
N ILE A 43 3.52 -4.37 4.69
CA ILE A 43 3.39 -4.32 3.24
C ILE A 43 3.79 -2.92 2.79
N SER A 44 4.72 -2.79 1.86
CA SER A 44 5.07 -1.51 1.23
C SER A 44 4.93 -1.59 -0.27
N LYS A 45 4.30 -0.56 -0.85
CA LYS A 45 4.24 -0.33 -2.29
C LYS A 45 4.86 1.02 -2.63
N ALA A 46 5.96 1.01 -3.36
CA ALA A 46 6.56 2.22 -3.90
C ALA A 46 5.76 2.71 -5.11
N TYR A 47 5.79 4.03 -5.31
CA TYR A 47 5.18 4.66 -6.47
C TYR A 47 5.83 6.00 -6.77
N ASP A 48 5.80 6.38 -8.05
CA ASP A 48 6.16 7.71 -8.47
C ASP A 48 4.96 8.65 -8.35
N GLN A 49 5.23 9.88 -7.95
CA GLN A 49 4.24 10.95 -8.06
C GLN A 49 4.06 11.25 -9.55
N GLU A 50 2.82 11.26 -10.02
CA GLU A 50 2.50 11.88 -11.31
C GLU A 50 3.10 13.29 -11.31
N PRO A 51 3.85 13.69 -12.35
CA PRO A 51 4.45 15.01 -12.37
C PRO A 51 3.33 16.04 -12.23
N VAL A 52 3.38 16.84 -11.15
CA VAL A 52 2.56 18.04 -11.00
C VAL A 52 2.57 18.76 -12.34
N LYS A 53 1.40 18.84 -13.00
CA LYS A 53 1.28 19.45 -14.33
C LYS A 53 1.95 20.82 -14.26
N ARG A 54 3.07 20.98 -14.96
CA ARG A 54 3.72 22.29 -15.08
C ARG A 54 2.71 23.27 -15.65
N LEU A 55 2.72 24.49 -15.13
CA LEU A 55 2.10 25.65 -15.77
C LEU A 55 2.40 25.66 -17.28
N PRO A 56 1.46 26.11 -18.12
CA PRO A 56 1.51 25.96 -19.57
C PRO A 56 2.83 26.45 -20.15
N LYS A 57 3.38 25.68 -21.11
CA LYS A 57 4.63 26.00 -21.79
C LYS A 57 4.53 27.37 -22.44
N CYS A 58 5.52 28.23 -22.18
CA CYS A 58 5.70 29.48 -22.89
C CYS A 58 6.00 29.19 -24.38
N HIS A 59 5.15 29.65 -25.28
CA HIS A 59 5.42 29.66 -26.72
C HIS A 59 6.32 30.86 -27.08
N GLN A 60 7.64 30.74 -26.87
CA GLN A 60 8.59 31.74 -27.37
C GLN A 60 9.47 31.16 -28.48
N LYS A 61 9.35 31.75 -29.67
CA LYS A 61 9.95 31.33 -30.95
C LYS A 61 11.41 31.80 -31.17
N ASN A 62 12.16 32.18 -30.12
CA ASN A 62 13.50 32.77 -30.27
C ASN A 62 14.63 31.87 -29.74
N LEU A 63 15.84 32.03 -30.28
CA LEU A 63 17.02 31.18 -30.03
C LEU A 63 17.41 31.12 -28.52
N PHE A 64 17.22 32.22 -27.78
CA PHE A 64 17.38 32.27 -26.33
C PHE A 64 16.43 31.32 -25.58
N ALA A 65 15.20 31.14 -26.07
CA ALA A 65 14.23 30.23 -25.46
C ALA A 65 14.60 28.75 -25.66
N ARG A 66 15.31 28.40 -26.76
CA ARG A 66 15.85 27.04 -26.97
C ARG A 66 16.98 26.72 -26.00
N LEU A 67 17.86 27.69 -25.71
CA LEU A 67 18.86 27.55 -24.65
C LEU A 67 18.22 27.40 -23.26
N ILE A 68 17.19 28.19 -22.95
CA ILE A 68 16.43 28.05 -21.69
C ILE A 68 15.77 26.67 -21.59
N CYS A 69 15.21 26.14 -22.68
CA CYS A 69 14.61 24.79 -22.71
C CYS A 69 15.65 23.67 -22.53
N PHE A 70 16.86 23.85 -23.08
CA PHE A 70 17.97 22.93 -22.89
C PHE A 70 18.49 22.95 -21.45
N CYS A 71 18.65 24.15 -20.87
CA CYS A 71 18.96 24.32 -19.45
C CYS A 71 17.85 23.74 -18.56
N GLN A 72 16.57 23.89 -18.91
CA GLN A 72 15.46 23.26 -18.19
C GLN A 72 15.49 21.74 -18.20
N ARG A 73 15.98 21.10 -19.30
CA ARG A 73 16.19 19.64 -19.35
C ARG A 73 17.33 19.20 -18.44
N LEU A 74 18.45 19.91 -18.43
CA LEU A 74 19.56 19.64 -17.51
C LEU A 74 19.16 19.88 -16.04
N ILE A 75 18.44 20.98 -15.76
CA ILE A 75 17.86 21.27 -14.44
C ILE A 75 16.85 20.19 -14.07
N LEU A 76 16.03 19.68 -14.99
CA LEU A 76 15.10 18.56 -14.75
C LEU A 76 15.83 17.30 -14.31
N THR A 77 16.89 16.92 -15.02
CA THR A 77 17.68 15.72 -14.69
C THR A 77 18.37 15.89 -13.34
N LEU A 78 18.93 17.08 -13.07
CA LEU A 78 19.55 17.42 -11.79
C LEU A 78 18.51 17.47 -10.65
N VAL A 79 17.34 18.08 -10.86
CA VAL A 79 16.20 18.12 -9.92
C VAL A 79 15.61 16.74 -9.68
N ASN A 80 15.59 15.83 -10.67
CA ASN A 80 15.15 14.46 -10.47
C ASN A 80 16.15 13.65 -9.63
N SER A 81 17.45 13.84 -9.85
CA SER A 81 18.50 13.23 -8.99
C SER A 81 18.48 13.81 -7.56
N TYR A 82 18.13 15.10 -7.41
CA TYR A 82 18.00 15.79 -6.13
C TYR A 82 16.68 15.46 -5.40
N ARG A 83 15.57 15.30 -6.14
CA ARG A 83 14.25 14.86 -5.62
C ARG A 83 14.32 13.49 -4.97
N ARG A 84 15.13 12.58 -5.52
CA ARG A 84 15.43 11.27 -4.93
C ARG A 84 15.95 11.36 -3.49
N ASN A 85 16.51 12.50 -3.08
CA ASN A 85 17.11 12.71 -1.76
C ASN A 85 16.38 13.74 -0.87
N ARG A 86 15.26 14.36 -1.30
CA ARG A 86 14.55 15.36 -0.48
C ARG A 86 13.19 14.87 0.03
N THR A 87 13.19 14.61 1.34
CA THR A 87 12.07 14.46 2.29
C THR A 87 11.19 13.21 2.15
N LYS A 88 11.29 12.32 3.15
CA LYS A 88 10.24 11.37 3.56
C LYS A 88 9.00 12.13 4.07
N SER A 89 8.46 13.06 3.29
CA SER A 89 7.25 13.79 3.69
C SER A 89 6.12 12.77 3.79
N ARG A 90 5.53 12.69 4.98
CA ARG A 90 4.42 11.82 5.31
C ARG A 90 3.14 12.63 5.11
N TYR A 91 2.36 12.29 4.09
CA TYR A 91 1.07 12.93 3.83
C TYR A 91 0.04 12.58 4.91
N ARG A 92 -0.02 11.30 5.30
CA ARG A 92 -1.01 10.81 6.25
C ARG A 92 -0.50 9.59 7.00
N ASN A 93 -0.92 9.47 8.26
CA ASN A 93 -0.84 8.26 9.06
C ASN A 93 -2.24 8.02 9.65
N LEU A 94 -2.80 6.85 9.41
CA LEU A 94 -4.09 6.43 9.94
C LEU A 94 -3.89 5.16 10.76
N ARG A 95 -4.68 5.02 11.82
CA ARG A 95 -4.78 3.79 12.62
C ARG A 95 -6.24 3.41 12.77
N LEU A 96 -6.51 2.12 12.79
CA LEU A 96 -7.82 1.54 13.04
C LEU A 96 -7.64 0.24 13.82
N THR A 97 -8.50 -0.01 14.80
CA THR A 97 -8.61 -1.32 15.45
C THR A 97 -10.01 -1.84 15.18
N VAL A 98 -10.10 -3.06 14.66
CA VAL A 98 -11.37 -3.74 14.40
C VAL A 98 -11.40 -5.09 15.13
N ASN A 99 -12.58 -5.67 15.19
CA ASN A 99 -12.75 -7.04 15.67
C ASN A 99 -12.24 -8.04 14.62
N SER A 100 -11.86 -9.22 15.07
CA SER A 100 -11.47 -10.35 14.22
C SER A 100 -12.69 -11.03 13.60
N ASP A 101 -13.44 -10.25 12.81
CA ASP A 101 -14.67 -10.67 12.12
C ASP A 101 -14.63 -10.19 10.67
N LEU A 102 -15.02 -11.06 9.73
CA LEU A 102 -15.12 -10.71 8.31
C LEU A 102 -16.13 -9.59 8.04
N ASN A 103 -17.11 -9.39 8.92
CA ASN A 103 -18.04 -8.26 8.83
C ASN A 103 -17.34 -6.90 9.02
N SER A 104 -16.14 -6.87 9.62
CA SER A 104 -15.35 -5.64 9.75
C SER A 104 -14.71 -5.16 8.44
N VAL A 105 -14.82 -5.91 7.33
CA VAL A 105 -14.28 -5.49 6.03
C VAL A 105 -14.91 -4.19 5.54
N GLU A 106 -16.21 -3.99 5.72
CA GLU A 106 -16.89 -2.75 5.32
C GLU A 106 -16.28 -1.53 6.02
N GLN A 107 -16.11 -1.63 7.34
CA GLN A 107 -15.45 -0.60 8.16
C GLN A 107 -14.01 -0.32 7.71
N ILE A 108 -13.24 -1.36 7.33
CA ILE A 108 -11.87 -1.21 6.82
C ILE A 108 -11.86 -0.47 5.48
N LEU A 109 -12.78 -0.79 4.57
CA LEU A 109 -12.88 -0.16 3.27
C LEU A 109 -13.30 1.32 3.37
N GLU A 110 -14.27 1.63 4.22
CA GLU A 110 -14.64 3.02 4.53
C GLU A 110 -13.46 3.81 5.10
N TRP A 111 -12.72 3.21 6.03
CA TRP A 111 -11.52 3.81 6.61
C TRP A 111 -10.41 4.03 5.57
N TYR A 112 -10.17 3.06 4.69
CA TYR A 112 -9.22 3.18 3.57
C TYR A 112 -9.64 4.26 2.58
N GLY A 113 -10.94 4.43 2.34
CA GLY A 113 -11.52 5.46 1.48
C GLY A 113 -11.11 6.88 1.84
N GLN A 114 -10.76 7.16 3.10
CA GLN A 114 -10.24 8.47 3.54
C GLN A 114 -8.94 8.88 2.81
N LEU A 115 -8.22 7.92 2.21
CA LEU A 115 -6.99 8.16 1.46
C LEU A 115 -7.23 8.56 0.01
N GLN A 116 -8.46 8.50 -0.51
CA GLN A 116 -8.79 8.66 -1.93
C GLN A 116 -8.31 10.01 -2.52
N HIS A 117 -8.28 11.08 -1.73
CA HIS A 117 -7.85 12.41 -2.18
C HIS A 117 -6.35 12.66 -2.02
N LEU A 118 -5.60 11.74 -1.44
CA LEU A 118 -4.16 11.84 -1.34
C LEU A 118 -3.52 11.57 -2.70
N PRO A 119 -2.29 12.06 -2.95
CA PRO A 119 -1.63 11.92 -4.24
C PRO A 119 -1.02 10.51 -4.38
N ILE A 120 -1.89 9.49 -4.37
CA ILE A 120 -1.57 8.09 -4.61
C ILE A 120 -2.04 7.76 -6.02
N PRO A 121 -1.20 7.21 -6.91
CA PRO A 121 -1.65 6.75 -8.22
C PRO A 121 -2.82 5.77 -8.08
N GLN A 122 -3.85 5.93 -8.92
CA GLN A 122 -5.10 5.16 -8.80
C GLN A 122 -4.87 3.64 -8.76
N GLN A 123 -3.97 3.13 -9.60
CA GLN A 123 -3.61 1.71 -9.62
C GLN A 123 -3.02 1.24 -8.28
N VAL A 124 -2.16 2.06 -7.67
CA VAL A 124 -1.55 1.76 -6.36
C VAL A 124 -2.61 1.78 -5.26
N TRP A 125 -3.54 2.75 -5.32
CA TRP A 125 -4.66 2.81 -4.39
C TRP A 125 -5.54 1.56 -4.47
N GLN A 126 -5.88 1.09 -5.69
CA GLN A 126 -6.68 -0.12 -5.91
C GLN A 126 -5.97 -1.39 -5.44
N LEU A 127 -4.69 -1.56 -5.81
CA LEU A 127 -3.90 -2.73 -5.37
C LEU A 127 -3.68 -2.73 -3.86
N GLY A 128 -3.50 -1.55 -3.26
CA GLY A 128 -3.41 -1.40 -1.80
C GLY A 128 -4.68 -1.88 -1.09
N GLN A 129 -5.86 -1.57 -1.64
CA GLN A 129 -7.13 -2.05 -1.11
C GLN A 129 -7.21 -3.59 -1.12
N ILE A 130 -6.82 -4.22 -2.23
CA ILE A 130 -6.79 -5.69 -2.36
C ILE A 130 -5.83 -6.29 -1.33
N ALA A 131 -4.60 -5.79 -1.26
CA ALA A 131 -3.60 -6.31 -0.31
C ALA A 131 -4.02 -6.11 1.16
N LEU A 132 -4.69 -5.01 1.49
CA LEU A 132 -5.19 -4.74 2.83
C LEU A 132 -6.30 -5.72 3.24
N VAL A 133 -7.29 -5.91 2.37
CA VAL A 133 -8.38 -6.86 2.60
C VAL A 133 -7.84 -8.26 2.73
N GLU A 134 -6.95 -8.68 1.83
CA GLU A 134 -6.36 -10.01 1.86
C GLU A 134 -5.51 -10.26 3.12
N ALA A 135 -4.78 -9.24 3.58
CA ALA A 135 -4.04 -9.33 4.83
C ALA A 135 -4.98 -9.51 6.03
N PHE A 136 -6.08 -8.74 6.07
CA PHE A 136 -7.06 -8.84 7.13
C PHE A 136 -7.80 -10.19 7.14
N THR A 137 -8.26 -10.66 5.97
CA THR A 137 -8.94 -11.96 5.87
C THR A 137 -8.01 -13.10 6.27
N ASN A 138 -6.71 -13.02 5.95
CA ASN A 138 -5.72 -13.98 6.43
C ASN A 138 -5.61 -13.98 7.96
N VAL A 139 -5.64 -12.82 8.61
CA VAL A 139 -5.65 -12.74 10.08
C VAL A 139 -6.87 -13.45 10.63
N VAL A 140 -8.08 -13.11 10.16
CA VAL A 140 -9.32 -13.67 10.69
C VAL A 140 -9.44 -15.18 10.43
N ARG A 141 -9.15 -15.61 9.20
CA ARG A 141 -9.35 -17.01 8.78
C ARG A 141 -8.24 -17.95 9.26
N HIS A 142 -7.01 -17.44 9.42
CA HIS A 142 -5.85 -18.26 9.72
C HIS A 142 -5.23 -17.94 11.08
N ALA A 143 -4.75 -16.70 11.30
CA ALA A 143 -4.01 -16.37 12.52
C ALA A 143 -4.89 -16.47 13.77
N HIS A 144 -6.12 -15.97 13.69
CA HIS A 144 -7.09 -15.95 14.78
C HIS A 144 -8.07 -17.13 14.74
N LYS A 145 -7.77 -18.18 13.97
CA LYS A 145 -8.61 -19.38 13.91
C LYS A 145 -8.76 -19.98 15.31
N GLY A 146 -10.00 -19.99 15.82
CA GLY A 146 -10.31 -20.48 17.17
C GLY A 146 -10.17 -19.46 18.30
N LEU A 147 -9.80 -18.21 18.01
CA LEU A 147 -9.87 -17.09 18.96
C LEU A 147 -11.26 -16.45 18.94
N SER A 148 -11.53 -15.57 19.90
CA SER A 148 -12.79 -14.81 19.95
C SER A 148 -12.91 -13.86 18.76
N GLN A 149 -14.11 -13.65 18.24
CA GLN A 149 -14.35 -12.58 17.25
C GLN A 149 -14.07 -11.18 17.83
N SER A 150 -14.14 -11.02 19.16
CA SER A 150 -13.74 -9.78 19.84
C SER A 150 -12.22 -9.59 19.96
N THR A 151 -11.41 -10.57 19.52
CA THR A 151 -9.95 -10.40 19.47
C THR A 151 -9.61 -9.27 18.51
N PRO A 152 -8.84 -8.25 18.93
CA PRO A 152 -8.58 -7.08 18.11
C PRO A 152 -7.61 -7.39 16.96
N VAL A 153 -7.80 -6.70 15.84
CA VAL A 153 -6.84 -6.61 14.74
C VAL A 153 -6.49 -5.14 14.58
N ASP A 154 -5.21 -4.80 14.77
CA ASP A 154 -4.74 -3.43 14.65
C ASP A 154 -4.24 -3.18 13.22
N LEU A 155 -4.63 -2.07 12.63
CA LEU A 155 -4.29 -1.66 11.26
C LEU A 155 -3.64 -0.28 11.30
N GLU A 156 -2.57 -0.09 10.54
CA GLU A 156 -1.95 1.22 10.33
C GLU A 156 -1.61 1.41 8.86
N ILE A 157 -1.97 2.57 8.31
CA ILE A 157 -1.58 2.98 6.96
C ILE A 157 -0.80 4.27 7.05
N THR A 158 0.33 4.31 6.34
CA THR A 158 1.12 5.52 6.16
C THR A 158 1.34 5.83 4.70
N VAL A 159 0.95 7.03 4.30
CA VAL A 159 1.14 7.53 2.94
C VAL A 159 2.30 8.51 2.95
N TYR A 160 3.33 8.22 2.17
CA TYR A 160 4.49 9.08 1.94
C TYR A 160 4.48 9.62 0.52
N ASN A 161 5.38 10.55 0.20
CA ASN A 161 5.57 11.03 -1.17
C ASN A 161 5.77 9.92 -2.22
N HIS A 162 6.43 8.81 -1.91
CA HIS A 162 6.80 7.80 -2.91
C HIS A 162 6.45 6.37 -2.52
N ARG A 163 5.60 6.20 -1.49
CA ARG A 163 5.18 4.86 -1.07
C ARG A 163 3.93 4.87 -0.20
N LEU A 164 3.24 3.74 -0.22
CA LEU A 164 2.13 3.37 0.65
C LEU A 164 2.62 2.24 1.55
N ASP A 165 2.68 2.49 2.85
CA ASP A 165 3.04 1.48 3.86
C ASP A 165 1.77 1.07 4.61
N MET A 166 1.55 -0.24 4.75
CA MET A 166 0.44 -0.81 5.51
C MET A 166 1.00 -1.81 6.54
N LYS A 167 0.40 -1.82 7.72
CA LYS A 167 0.73 -2.75 8.80
C LYS A 167 -0.55 -3.33 9.37
N ILE A 168 -0.51 -4.63 9.61
CA ILE A 168 -1.59 -5.40 10.20
C ILE A 168 -0.99 -6.17 11.37
N TRP A 169 -1.51 -5.97 12.58
CA TRP A 169 -1.12 -6.73 13.75
C TRP A 169 -2.19 -7.72 14.17
N ASP A 170 -1.74 -8.94 14.46
CA ASP A 170 -2.56 -10.04 14.97
C ASP A 170 -1.96 -10.61 16.27
N TYR A 171 -2.80 -11.34 17.00
CA TYR A 171 -2.49 -12.01 18.27
C TYR A 171 -2.49 -13.53 18.11
N GLY A 172 -2.41 -14.00 16.87
CA GLY A 172 -2.44 -15.41 16.51
C GLY A 172 -1.10 -16.11 16.69
N GLN A 173 -1.06 -17.36 16.23
CA GLN A 173 0.22 -18.08 16.11
C GLN A 173 1.02 -17.49 14.94
N PRO A 174 2.34 -17.23 15.12
CA PRO A 174 3.18 -16.81 14.02
C PRO A 174 3.29 -17.92 12.98
N PHE A 175 3.51 -17.54 11.73
CA PHE A 175 3.87 -18.45 10.66
C PHE A 175 5.21 -18.06 10.03
N ASP A 176 5.81 -19.01 9.30
CA ASP A 176 7.00 -18.75 8.51
C ASP A 176 6.60 -18.15 7.16
N LEU A 177 6.85 -16.84 7.02
CA LEU A 177 6.58 -16.10 5.80
C LEU A 177 7.42 -16.60 4.62
N GLU A 178 8.69 -16.92 4.83
CA GLU A 178 9.57 -17.35 3.74
C GLU A 178 9.14 -18.71 3.18
N SER A 179 8.79 -19.64 4.07
CA SER A 179 8.26 -20.94 3.66
C SER A 179 6.95 -20.77 2.88
N LYS A 180 6.04 -19.88 3.33
CA LYS A 180 4.79 -19.60 2.60
C LYS A 180 4.99 -18.96 1.23
N LEU A 181 6.03 -18.15 1.05
CA LEU A 181 6.35 -17.56 -0.24
C LEU A 181 6.99 -18.56 -1.22
N LYS A 182 7.58 -19.66 -0.72
CA LYS A 182 8.20 -20.72 -1.54
C LYS A 182 7.24 -21.81 -2.01
N GLU A 183 6.10 -21.98 -1.33
CA GLU A 183 5.06 -22.97 -1.66
C GLU A 183 4.27 -22.65 -2.95
N VAL A 184 4.68 -21.61 -3.70
CA VAL A 184 3.81 -20.81 -4.57
C VAL A 184 4.31 -20.67 -6.00
#